data_AF-A0A1P9WZ42-F1
#
_entry.id   AF-A0A1P9WZ42-F1
#
_cell.length_a   1.000
_cell.length_b   1.000
_cell.length_c   1.000
_cell.angle_alpha   90.00
_cell.angle_beta   90.00
_cell.angle_gamma   90.00
#
_symmetry.space_group_name_H-M   'P 1'
#
loop_
_entity.id
_entity.type
_entity.pdbx_description
1 polymer ?
#
loop_
_entity_poly.entity_id
_entity_poly.type
_entity_poly.pdbx_seq_one_letter_code
_entity_poly.pdbx_strand_id
1 'polypeptide(L)'
;MATLAMVLFPIPTVPGAGDPAWIWNNPVTSGGGMDGGNGNGSPPLPVMVGDDGLIGASLLERFFYGMENNKSIFFDSEERAVISQYPDILTFRLSQYAEQYGGKPDGSTAFILSEADQQLYPRFTELLRNISTFVEQHERVKQALSRHTNLPWSKIKPLLKFGAGPKIIIRNLKPEFGEKAYGHTVHPGFPESRIEIQDSFVRGLEVSTGTREATAFLLVVTLLHELTHYGAVDGGRNESRIDEFGDDFEREILGTTIIRDNAGRLLVQFNKLN
;
A
#
# COMPACT_ATOMS: atom_id res chain seq x y z
N MET A 1 39.37 -0.08 3.59
CA MET A 1 38.15 -0.69 3.03
C MET A 1 37.08 -0.60 4.10
N ALA A 2 36.14 0.33 3.98
CA ALA A 2 35.13 0.60 5.00
C ALA A 2 33.88 -0.22 4.70
N THR A 3 33.50 -1.09 5.63
CA THR A 3 32.31 -1.94 5.58
C THR A 3 31.09 -1.09 5.93
N LEU A 4 30.33 -0.68 4.91
CA LEU A 4 29.01 -0.08 5.13
C LEU A 4 28.02 -1.22 5.44
N ALA A 5 27.73 -1.44 6.72
CA ALA A 5 26.63 -2.30 7.13
C ALA A 5 25.31 -1.55 6.86
N MET A 6 24.72 -1.80 5.69
CA MET A 6 23.40 -1.28 5.34
C MET A 6 22.35 -2.09 6.10
N VAL A 7 21.84 -1.50 7.18
CA VAL A 7 20.82 -2.08 8.05
C VAL A 7 19.48 -2.02 7.32
N LEU A 8 19.07 -3.13 6.70
CA LEU A 8 17.82 -3.22 5.93
C LEU A 8 16.55 -3.01 6.77
N PHE A 9 16.66 -3.14 8.09
CA PHE A 9 15.60 -2.83 9.03
C PHE A 9 16.29 -2.38 10.33
N PRO A 10 16.14 -1.13 10.81
CA PRO A 10 16.61 -0.81 12.15
C PRO A 10 15.92 -1.80 13.10
N ILE A 11 16.70 -2.56 13.87
CA ILE A 11 16.14 -3.41 14.91
C ILE A 11 15.39 -2.45 15.86
N PRO A 12 14.06 -2.58 16.04
CA PRO A 12 13.35 -1.72 16.97
C PRO A 12 13.97 -1.94 18.36
N THR A 13 14.54 -0.88 18.91
CA THR A 13 14.82 -0.85 20.34
C THR A 13 13.49 -0.61 21.05
N VAL A 14 13.20 -1.41 22.07
CA VAL A 14 12.02 -1.23 22.91
C VAL A 14 12.08 0.18 23.50
N PRO A 15 11.08 1.06 23.27
CA PRO A 15 11.08 2.38 23.90
C PRO A 15 10.95 2.20 25.42
N GLY A 16 11.93 2.71 26.16
CA GLY A 16 11.79 2.93 27.59
C GLY A 16 10.70 3.96 27.86
N ALA A 17 9.85 3.69 28.83
CA ALA A 17 8.82 4.61 29.29
C ALA A 17 9.45 5.96 29.72
N GLY A 18 8.98 7.07 29.15
CA GLY A 18 9.41 8.40 29.61
C GLY A 18 9.20 9.54 28.61
N ASP A 19 8.05 10.19 28.75
CA ASP A 19 7.73 11.60 28.53
C ASP A 19 7.60 12.27 27.14
N PRO A 20 6.65 13.24 27.03
CA PRO A 20 6.24 13.88 25.79
C PRO A 20 6.88 15.27 25.61
N ALA A 21 6.94 15.74 24.35
CA ALA A 21 6.68 17.12 23.91
C ALA A 21 7.48 17.45 22.65
N TRP A 22 6.81 17.77 21.54
CA TRP A 22 7.36 18.71 20.55
C TRP A 22 6.24 19.56 19.94
N ILE A 23 6.25 20.84 20.30
CA ILE A 23 5.54 21.96 19.68
C ILE A 23 6.35 22.40 18.45
N TRP A 24 5.70 22.70 17.33
CA TRP A 24 6.19 23.72 16.40
C TRP A 24 5.02 24.57 15.87
N ASN A 25 5.04 25.84 16.28
CA ASN A 25 4.38 26.94 15.60
C ASN A 25 5.07 27.18 14.24
N ASN A 26 4.29 27.49 13.20
CA ASN A 26 4.79 28.14 12.00
C ASN A 26 3.93 29.40 11.74
N PRO A 27 4.53 30.58 11.46
CA PRO A 27 3.77 31.73 11.03
C PRO A 27 3.53 31.70 9.51
N VAL A 28 2.33 32.14 9.15
CA VAL A 28 1.86 32.45 7.81
C VAL A 28 2.60 33.67 7.25
N THR A 29 3.03 33.63 5.99
CA THR A 29 3.04 34.82 5.12
C THR A 29 2.68 34.47 3.69
N SER A 30 1.77 35.27 3.15
CA SER A 30 1.13 35.30 1.84
C SER A 30 1.99 35.86 0.70
N GLY A 31 1.59 35.54 -0.54
CA GLY A 31 1.92 36.26 -1.79
C GLY A 31 2.31 35.27 -2.89
N GLY A 32 1.81 35.28 -4.12
CA GLY A 32 0.94 36.18 -4.88
C GLY A 32 1.26 35.99 -6.37
N GLY A 33 0.24 35.84 -7.23
CA GLY A 33 0.23 36.23 -8.65
C GLY A 33 0.98 35.40 -9.71
N MET A 34 0.22 34.85 -10.68
CA MET A 34 0.11 35.30 -12.08
C MET A 34 -0.09 34.16 -13.10
N ASP A 35 -1.01 34.44 -14.03
CA ASP A 35 -1.56 33.64 -15.13
C ASP A 35 -0.59 33.35 -16.30
N GLY A 36 -0.96 32.35 -17.12
CA GLY A 36 -0.76 32.42 -18.57
C GLY A 36 -0.83 31.07 -19.31
N GLY A 37 -1.96 30.74 -19.95
CA GLY A 37 -2.05 29.53 -20.79
C GLY A 37 -3.38 29.32 -21.51
N ASN A 38 -3.55 30.00 -22.65
CA ASN A 38 -4.73 30.12 -23.51
C ASN A 38 -5.25 28.79 -24.11
N GLY A 39 -6.47 28.39 -23.74
CA GLY A 39 -7.25 27.34 -24.39
C GLY A 39 -8.73 27.74 -24.37
N ASN A 40 -9.31 27.93 -25.56
CA ASN A 40 -10.66 28.44 -25.76
C ASN A 40 -11.72 27.37 -25.37
N GLY A 41 -11.88 27.14 -24.08
CA GLY A 41 -13.01 26.40 -23.51
C GLY A 41 -14.21 27.34 -23.42
N SER A 42 -15.41 26.85 -23.77
CA SER A 42 -16.65 27.55 -23.44
C SER A 42 -16.60 28.01 -21.98
N PRO A 43 -17.03 29.25 -21.66
CA PRO A 43 -17.00 29.74 -20.29
C PRO A 43 -17.73 28.73 -19.40
N PRO A 44 -17.12 28.25 -18.30
CA PRO A 44 -17.80 27.36 -17.39
C PRO A 44 -19.09 28.05 -16.96
N LEU A 45 -20.22 27.36 -17.13
CA LEU A 45 -21.50 27.87 -16.66
C LEU A 45 -21.35 28.19 -15.16
N PRO A 46 -21.82 29.36 -14.70
CA PRO A 46 -21.71 29.72 -13.29
C PRO A 46 -22.42 28.66 -12.44
N VAL A 47 -21.66 28.03 -11.55
CA VAL A 47 -22.22 27.09 -10.57
C VAL A 47 -23.00 27.91 -9.56
N MET A 48 -24.32 27.75 -9.55
CA MET A 48 -25.19 28.40 -8.56
C MET A 48 -25.35 27.48 -7.35
N VAL A 49 -25.11 28.04 -6.16
CA VAL A 49 -25.43 27.38 -4.89
C VAL A 49 -26.90 27.67 -4.57
N GLY A 50 -27.75 26.67 -4.71
CA GLY A 50 -29.15 26.72 -4.30
C GLY A 50 -29.35 26.08 -2.93
N ASP A 51 -30.57 26.19 -2.39
CA ASP A 51 -30.97 25.57 -1.11
C ASP A 51 -30.89 24.02 -1.15
N ASP A 52 -30.80 23.44 -2.35
CA ASP A 52 -30.63 22.00 -2.63
C ASP A 52 -29.19 21.60 -3.07
N GLY A 53 -28.24 22.54 -3.03
CA GLY A 53 -26.82 22.31 -3.35
C GLY A 53 -26.35 22.94 -4.65
N LEU A 54 -25.32 22.37 -5.29
CA LEU A 54 -24.71 22.92 -6.51
C LEU A 54 -25.51 22.53 -7.77
N ILE A 55 -26.28 23.48 -8.30
CA ILE A 55 -27.04 23.30 -9.55
C ILE A 55 -26.06 23.41 -10.73
N GLY A 56 -26.04 22.39 -11.60
CA GLY A 56 -25.16 22.32 -12.78
C GLY A 56 -23.77 21.72 -12.53
N ALA A 57 -23.40 21.42 -11.27
CA ALA A 57 -22.14 20.77 -10.95
C ALA A 57 -22.14 19.27 -11.29
N SER A 58 -20.99 18.79 -11.75
CA SER A 58 -20.69 17.37 -11.96
C SER A 58 -20.80 16.56 -10.66
N LEU A 59 -20.96 15.24 -10.78
CA LEU A 59 -20.98 14.33 -9.62
C LEU A 59 -19.73 14.48 -8.75
N LEU A 60 -18.58 14.71 -9.38
CA LEU A 60 -17.30 14.86 -8.72
C LEU A 60 -17.21 16.17 -7.92
N GLU A 61 -17.68 17.27 -8.48
CA GLU A 61 -17.74 18.56 -7.80
C GLU A 61 -18.72 18.51 -6.61
N ARG A 62 -19.87 17.83 -6.79
CA ARG A 62 -20.82 17.56 -5.71
C ARG A 62 -20.21 16.72 -4.60
N PHE A 63 -19.41 15.72 -4.93
CA PHE A 63 -18.67 14.91 -3.96
C PHE A 63 -17.72 15.78 -3.12
N PHE A 64 -16.82 16.54 -3.76
CA PHE A 64 -15.87 17.38 -3.02
C PHE A 64 -16.60 18.41 -2.16
N TYR A 65 -17.62 19.06 -2.71
CA TYR A 65 -18.44 20.02 -1.98
C TYR A 65 -19.09 19.36 -0.74
N GLY A 66 -19.66 18.17 -0.89
CA GLY A 66 -20.27 17.43 0.21
C GLY A 66 -19.26 17.04 1.29
N MET A 67 -18.08 16.58 0.91
CA MET A 67 -17.01 16.21 1.85
C MET A 67 -16.51 17.41 2.64
N GLU A 68 -16.31 18.55 1.98
CA GLU A 68 -15.77 19.75 2.62
C GLU A 68 -16.81 20.43 3.51
N ASN A 69 -18.03 20.60 3.03
CA ASN A 69 -19.04 21.40 3.74
C ASN A 69 -19.85 20.56 4.75
N ASN A 70 -20.10 19.28 4.46
CA ASN A 70 -20.92 18.44 5.34
C ASN A 70 -20.09 17.58 6.30
N LYS A 71 -18.83 17.28 5.95
CA LYS A 71 -17.96 16.38 6.74
C LYS A 71 -16.67 17.05 7.22
N SER A 72 -16.38 18.29 6.80
CA SER A 72 -15.12 18.98 7.10
C SER A 72 -13.87 18.21 6.67
N ILE A 73 -13.98 17.45 5.56
CA ILE A 73 -12.88 16.68 4.98
C ILE A 73 -12.39 17.39 3.73
N PHE A 74 -11.12 17.79 3.74
CA PHE A 74 -10.49 18.55 2.66
C PHE A 74 -9.52 17.68 1.87
N PHE A 75 -9.57 17.82 0.55
CA PHE A 75 -8.65 17.16 -0.38
C PHE A 75 -7.72 18.18 -1.02
N ASP A 76 -6.42 17.93 -0.97
CA ASP A 76 -5.44 18.77 -1.65
C ASP A 76 -5.49 18.59 -3.18
N SER A 77 -4.68 19.37 -3.90
CA SER A 77 -4.66 19.34 -5.37
C SER A 77 -4.25 17.99 -5.96
N GLU A 78 -3.33 17.27 -5.31
CA GLU A 78 -2.87 15.96 -5.79
C GLU A 78 -3.95 14.90 -5.56
N GLU A 79 -4.57 14.91 -4.37
CA GLU A 79 -5.68 14.02 -4.02
C GLU A 79 -6.87 14.22 -4.95
N ARG A 80 -7.24 15.49 -5.22
CA ARG A 80 -8.30 15.82 -6.17
C ARG A 80 -7.98 15.34 -7.59
N ALA A 81 -6.71 15.47 -8.03
CA ALA A 81 -6.29 14.98 -9.34
C ALA A 81 -6.39 13.46 -9.47
N VAL A 82 -6.05 12.71 -8.41
CA VAL A 82 -6.20 11.24 -8.37
C VAL A 82 -7.67 10.85 -8.35
N ILE A 83 -8.50 11.48 -7.52
CA ILE A 83 -9.94 11.19 -7.42
C ILE A 83 -10.65 11.48 -8.75
N SER A 84 -10.25 12.54 -9.46
CA SER A 84 -10.78 12.90 -10.78
C SER A 84 -10.52 11.85 -11.86
N GLN A 85 -9.48 11.03 -11.71
CA GLN A 85 -9.20 9.95 -12.66
C GLN A 85 -10.11 8.73 -12.47
N TYR A 86 -10.74 8.59 -11.30
CA TYR A 86 -11.60 7.43 -10.96
C TYR A 86 -12.86 7.88 -10.20
N PRO A 87 -13.67 8.79 -10.78
CA PRO A 87 -14.76 9.44 -10.07
C PRO A 87 -15.77 8.43 -9.53
N ASP A 88 -16.12 7.39 -10.29
CA ASP A 88 -17.17 6.44 -9.88
C ASP A 88 -16.76 5.55 -8.70
N ILE A 89 -15.49 5.18 -8.63
CA ILE A 89 -14.99 4.24 -7.62
C ILE A 89 -14.49 4.98 -6.39
N LEU A 90 -13.69 6.03 -6.58
CA LEU A 90 -13.05 6.72 -5.46
C LEU A 90 -14.05 7.57 -4.67
N THR A 91 -14.98 8.26 -5.33
CA THR A 91 -15.98 9.07 -4.59
C THR A 91 -16.89 8.19 -3.73
N PHE A 92 -17.33 7.04 -4.25
CA PHE A 92 -18.13 6.07 -3.49
C PHE A 92 -17.37 5.52 -2.28
N ARG A 93 -16.14 5.02 -2.49
CA ARG A 93 -15.29 4.45 -1.43
C ARG A 93 -14.95 5.48 -0.35
N LEU A 94 -14.60 6.70 -0.75
CA LEU A 94 -14.25 7.79 0.17
C LEU A 94 -15.47 8.25 0.98
N SER A 95 -16.65 8.27 0.37
CA SER A 95 -17.89 8.60 1.09
C SER A 95 -18.19 7.56 2.17
N GLN A 96 -18.13 6.26 1.84
CA GLN A 96 -18.31 5.19 2.82
C GLN A 96 -17.28 5.24 3.96
N TYR A 97 -16.01 5.48 3.62
CA TYR A 97 -14.96 5.61 4.61
C TYR A 97 -15.22 6.79 5.56
N ALA A 98 -15.56 7.96 5.01
CA ALA A 98 -15.86 9.14 5.81
C ALA A 98 -17.11 8.98 6.70
N GLU A 99 -18.13 8.27 6.21
CA GLU A 99 -19.31 7.91 7.01
C GLU A 99 -18.94 7.00 8.19
N GLN A 100 -18.04 6.04 7.97
CA GLN A 100 -17.66 5.07 8.98
C GLN A 100 -16.63 5.60 9.99
N TYR A 101 -15.66 6.39 9.54
CA TYR A 101 -14.45 6.73 10.31
C TYR A 101 -14.29 8.24 10.57
N GLY A 102 -15.14 9.10 10.00
CA GLY A 102 -15.15 10.53 10.30
C GLY A 102 -13.97 11.32 9.71
N GLY A 103 -13.27 10.80 8.70
CA GLY A 103 -12.15 11.47 8.03
C GLY A 103 -11.95 10.99 6.60
N LYS A 104 -11.01 11.59 5.86
CA LYS A 104 -10.47 10.95 4.65
C LYS A 104 -9.49 9.84 5.07
N PRO A 105 -9.30 8.80 4.26
CA PRO A 105 -8.15 7.93 4.42
C PRO A 105 -6.91 8.82 4.34
N ASP A 106 -6.20 8.95 5.46
CA ASP A 106 -4.86 9.54 5.56
C ASP A 106 -3.79 8.62 4.95
N GLY A 107 -4.24 7.47 4.42
CA GLY A 107 -3.39 6.37 4.04
C GLY A 107 -2.92 5.56 5.24
N SER A 108 -3.77 5.34 6.27
CA SER A 108 -3.56 4.44 7.44
C SER A 108 -4.29 3.08 7.45
N THR A 109 -5.17 2.73 6.47
CA THR A 109 -5.68 1.35 6.18
C THR A 109 -5.44 0.65 4.75
N ALA A 110 -4.30 -0.08 4.54
CA ALA A 110 -3.72 -0.97 3.45
C ALA A 110 -2.70 -1.81 4.17
N PHE A 111 -2.48 -3.05 3.71
CA PHE A 111 -1.94 -4.05 4.60
C PHE A 111 -2.74 -3.97 5.90
N ILE A 112 -4.08 -3.97 5.76
CA ILE A 112 -5.00 -3.78 6.89
C ILE A 112 -4.87 -5.03 7.74
N LEU A 113 -4.07 -4.93 8.79
CA LEU A 113 -3.94 -5.93 9.81
C LEU A 113 -4.83 -5.52 10.99
N SER A 114 -5.61 -6.47 11.54
CA SER A 114 -6.51 -6.17 12.66
C SER A 114 -5.73 -5.59 13.85
N GLU A 115 -6.32 -4.72 14.66
CA GLU A 115 -5.62 -4.17 15.83
C GLU A 115 -5.13 -5.28 16.79
N ALA A 116 -5.91 -6.35 16.92
CA ALA A 116 -5.53 -7.53 17.70
C ALA A 116 -4.29 -8.22 17.12
N ASP A 117 -4.23 -8.42 15.79
CA ASP A 117 -3.07 -8.99 15.13
C ASP A 117 -1.86 -8.05 15.16
N GLN A 118 -2.07 -6.73 15.12
CA GLN A 118 -0.99 -5.77 15.26
C GLN A 118 -0.32 -5.86 16.64
N GLN A 119 -1.11 -6.05 17.69
CA GLN A 119 -0.61 -6.26 19.05
C GLN A 119 0.07 -7.62 19.21
N LEU A 120 -0.46 -8.65 18.55
CA LEU A 120 0.06 -10.02 18.62
C LEU A 120 1.33 -10.22 17.79
N TYR A 121 1.48 -9.49 16.68
CA TYR A 121 2.57 -9.61 15.72
C TYR A 121 3.25 -8.26 15.43
N PRO A 122 3.90 -7.65 16.44
CA PRO A 122 4.46 -6.30 16.31
C PRO A 122 5.58 -6.19 15.27
N ARG A 123 6.43 -7.21 15.10
CA ARG A 123 7.51 -7.17 14.08
C ARG A 123 6.96 -7.34 12.67
N PHE A 124 5.97 -8.20 12.50
CA PHE A 124 5.29 -8.32 11.21
C PHE A 124 4.56 -7.02 10.86
N THR A 125 3.94 -6.36 11.84
CA THR A 125 3.33 -5.04 11.66
C THR A 125 4.35 -4.00 11.21
N GLU A 126 5.53 -3.96 11.83
CA GLU A 126 6.61 -3.07 11.42
C GLU A 126 7.12 -3.39 10.00
N LEU A 127 7.21 -4.67 9.65
CA LEU A 127 7.54 -5.10 8.29
C LEU A 127 6.53 -4.52 7.28
N LEU A 128 5.22 -4.65 7.54
CA LEU A 128 4.17 -4.09 6.67
C LEU A 128 4.30 -2.56 6.50
N ARG A 129 4.64 -1.84 7.58
CA ARG A 129 4.89 -0.38 7.55
C ARG A 129 6.06 0.02 6.66
N ASN A 130 7.08 -0.84 6.57
CA ASN A 130 8.31 -0.53 5.84
C ASN A 130 8.34 -1.04 4.39
N ILE A 131 7.32 -1.78 3.93
CA ILE A 131 7.29 -2.32 2.56
C ILE A 131 7.38 -1.22 1.51
N SER A 132 6.64 -0.12 1.65
CA SER A 132 6.69 0.99 0.69
C SER A 132 8.12 1.54 0.57
N THR A 133 8.79 1.78 1.70
CA THR A 133 10.17 2.27 1.72
C THR A 133 11.13 1.28 1.08
N PHE A 134 10.99 -0.02 1.39
CA PHE A 134 11.77 -1.07 0.75
C PHE A 134 11.61 -1.02 -0.78
N VAL A 135 10.39 -0.98 -1.31
CA VAL A 135 10.17 -0.94 -2.76
C VAL A 135 10.72 0.35 -3.39
N GLU A 136 10.55 1.50 -2.72
CA GLU A 136 11.05 2.80 -3.21
C GLU A 136 12.58 2.87 -3.29
N GLN A 137 13.28 2.16 -2.40
CA GLN A 137 14.74 2.09 -2.39
C GLN A 137 15.32 1.12 -3.45
N HIS A 138 14.49 0.24 -4.01
CA HIS A 138 14.94 -0.81 -4.93
C HIS A 138 14.20 -0.68 -6.28
N GLU A 139 14.75 0.14 -7.18
CA GLU A 139 14.14 0.41 -8.49
C GLU A 139 13.85 -0.87 -9.30
N ARG A 140 14.68 -1.92 -9.16
CA ARG A 140 14.42 -3.25 -9.75
C ARG A 140 13.10 -3.85 -9.28
N VAL A 141 12.81 -3.78 -7.97
CA VAL A 141 11.56 -4.29 -7.38
C VAL A 141 10.37 -3.47 -7.86
N LYS A 142 10.50 -2.14 -7.85
CA LYS A 142 9.46 -1.21 -8.33
C LYS A 142 9.09 -1.44 -9.80
N GLN A 143 10.10 -1.64 -10.66
CA GLN A 143 9.87 -1.93 -12.08
C GLN A 143 9.25 -3.31 -12.30
N ALA A 144 9.70 -4.31 -11.56
CA ALA A 144 9.13 -5.65 -11.60
C ALA A 144 7.64 -5.63 -11.20
N LEU A 145 7.28 -4.96 -10.10
CA LEU A 145 5.89 -4.79 -9.71
C LEU A 145 5.05 -4.13 -10.81
N SER A 146 5.55 -3.06 -11.43
CA SER A 146 4.81 -2.39 -12.52
C SER A 146 4.59 -3.32 -13.72
N ARG A 147 5.61 -4.10 -14.11
CA ARG A 147 5.50 -5.10 -15.19
C ARG A 147 4.54 -6.24 -14.84
N HIS A 148 4.63 -6.80 -13.64
CA HIS A 148 3.89 -7.99 -13.23
C HIS A 148 2.51 -7.71 -12.63
N THR A 149 2.18 -6.45 -12.34
CA THR A 149 0.78 -6.01 -12.12
C THR A 149 0.12 -5.41 -13.37
N ASN A 150 0.89 -4.96 -14.37
CA ASN A 150 0.37 -4.19 -15.52
C ASN A 150 -0.29 -2.88 -15.06
N LEU A 151 0.15 -2.37 -13.92
CA LEU A 151 -0.27 -1.09 -13.37
C LEU A 151 0.91 -0.11 -13.44
N PRO A 152 0.66 1.18 -13.70
CA PRO A 152 1.69 2.19 -13.55
C PRO A 152 2.07 2.33 -12.07
N TRP A 153 3.30 2.77 -11.77
CA TRP A 153 3.75 2.95 -10.39
C TRP A 153 2.84 3.86 -9.55
N SER A 154 2.21 4.87 -10.17
CA SER A 154 1.22 5.75 -9.51
C SER A 154 0.02 4.99 -8.94
N LYS A 155 -0.27 3.79 -9.45
CA LYS A 155 -1.32 2.88 -8.97
C LYS A 155 -0.83 1.86 -7.95
N ILE A 156 0.41 1.43 -8.04
CA ILE A 156 1.00 0.46 -7.10
C ILE A 156 1.41 1.13 -5.79
N LYS A 157 2.04 2.31 -5.87
CA LYS A 157 2.58 3.01 -4.70
C LYS A 157 1.56 3.20 -3.57
N PRO A 158 0.30 3.59 -3.83
CA PRO A 158 -0.71 3.68 -2.77
C PRO A 158 -1.00 2.34 -2.10
N LEU A 159 -1.01 1.22 -2.84
CA LEU A 159 -1.31 -0.11 -2.32
C LEU A 159 -0.22 -0.65 -1.36
N LEU A 160 1.00 -0.13 -1.48
CA LEU A 160 2.16 -0.52 -0.66
C LEU A 160 2.29 0.24 0.66
N LYS A 161 1.59 1.37 0.81
CA LYS A 161 1.59 2.10 2.09
C LYS A 161 1.01 1.16 3.14
N PHE A 162 1.41 1.24 4.41
CA PHE A 162 0.61 0.63 5.48
C PHE A 162 -0.54 1.58 5.72
N GLY A 163 -1.58 1.40 4.93
CA GLY A 163 -2.75 2.20 5.04
C GLY A 163 -3.67 2.58 3.83
N ALA A 164 -3.50 2.09 2.61
CA ALA A 164 -4.49 2.21 1.52
C ALA A 164 -4.65 1.04 0.48
N GLY A 165 -4.98 -0.21 0.84
CA GLY A 165 -4.51 -1.40 0.08
C GLY A 165 -4.97 -2.74 0.66
N PRO A 166 -4.46 -3.90 0.21
CA PRO A 166 -5.12 -5.17 0.50
C PRO A 166 -5.19 -5.49 2.00
N LYS A 167 -6.31 -6.08 2.44
CA LYS A 167 -6.44 -6.59 3.80
C LYS A 167 -5.52 -7.78 4.01
N ILE A 168 -4.92 -7.88 5.20
CA ILE A 168 -4.02 -8.98 5.56
C ILE A 168 -4.69 -9.87 6.58
N ILE A 169 -4.78 -11.16 6.24
CA ILE A 169 -5.28 -12.19 7.15
C ILE A 169 -4.13 -13.14 7.47
N ILE A 170 -3.84 -13.30 8.75
CA ILE A 170 -2.87 -14.30 9.22
C ILE A 170 -3.66 -15.56 9.56
N ARG A 171 -3.41 -16.65 8.84
CA ARG A 171 -4.10 -17.94 9.09
C ARG A 171 -3.24 -19.13 8.70
N ASN A 172 -3.67 -20.32 9.08
CA ASN A 172 -3.06 -21.55 8.61
C ASN A 172 -3.58 -21.89 7.20
N LEU A 173 -2.70 -21.77 6.21
CA LEU A 173 -2.94 -22.04 4.79
C LEU A 173 -2.71 -23.52 4.42
N LYS A 174 -1.95 -24.26 5.22
CA LYS A 174 -1.55 -25.65 4.91
C LYS A 174 -2.70 -26.61 4.61
N PRO A 175 -3.85 -26.59 5.32
CA PRO A 175 -4.96 -27.51 5.02
C PRO A 175 -5.54 -27.33 3.62
N GLU A 176 -5.40 -26.14 3.03
CA GLU A 176 -6.01 -25.76 1.75
C GLU A 176 -5.00 -25.76 0.60
N PHE A 177 -3.79 -25.26 0.85
CA PHE A 177 -2.75 -25.03 -0.17
C PHE A 177 -1.49 -25.90 0.01
N GLY A 178 -1.44 -26.72 1.06
CA GLY A 178 -0.33 -27.63 1.35
C GLY A 178 0.85 -26.99 2.09
N GLU A 179 1.85 -27.82 2.39
CA GLU A 179 3.00 -27.47 3.27
C GLU A 179 3.90 -26.35 2.75
N LYS A 180 3.81 -26.01 1.47
CA LYS A 180 4.66 -25.02 0.80
C LYS A 180 4.02 -23.64 0.66
N ALA A 181 2.79 -23.45 1.14
CA ALA A 181 2.09 -22.18 1.06
C ALA A 181 2.69 -21.16 2.04
N TYR A 182 3.09 -20.00 1.50
CA TYR A 182 3.56 -18.86 2.28
C TYR A 182 2.54 -17.73 2.31
N GLY A 183 1.88 -17.51 1.17
CA GLY A 183 0.80 -16.55 0.98
C GLY A 183 -0.29 -17.12 0.08
N HIS A 184 -1.39 -16.39 -0.01
CA HIS A 184 -2.44 -16.61 -0.98
C HIS A 184 -3.24 -15.32 -1.20
N THR A 185 -3.51 -14.99 -2.46
CA THR A 185 -4.34 -13.84 -2.82
C THR A 185 -5.76 -14.26 -3.13
N VAL A 186 -6.71 -13.60 -2.46
CA VAL A 186 -8.13 -13.71 -2.80
C VAL A 186 -8.48 -12.52 -3.69
N HIS A 187 -8.72 -12.79 -4.96
CA HIS A 187 -8.94 -11.78 -6.00
C HIS A 187 -10.25 -10.98 -5.80
N PRO A 188 -10.33 -9.77 -6.41
CA PRO A 188 -11.56 -8.98 -6.46
C PRO A 188 -12.75 -9.77 -7.02
N GLY A 189 -13.88 -9.77 -6.30
CA GLY A 189 -15.13 -10.37 -6.76
C GLY A 189 -15.82 -11.31 -5.78
N PHE A 190 -15.19 -11.73 -4.67
CA PHE A 190 -15.83 -12.56 -3.63
C PHE A 190 -15.22 -12.36 -2.24
N PRO A 191 -16.07 -12.19 -1.21
CA PRO A 191 -16.73 -10.94 -0.83
C PRO A 191 -15.79 -9.78 -0.42
N GLU A 192 -14.48 -10.03 -0.24
CA GLU A 192 -13.48 -9.02 0.11
C GLU A 192 -12.10 -9.47 -0.39
N SER A 193 -11.48 -8.66 -1.25
CA SER A 193 -10.11 -8.90 -1.72
C SER A 193 -9.13 -8.82 -0.56
N ARG A 194 -8.24 -9.81 -0.44
CA ARG A 194 -7.30 -9.90 0.68
C ARG A 194 -6.08 -10.71 0.31
N ILE A 195 -5.00 -10.48 1.03
CA ILE A 195 -3.80 -11.30 1.02
C ILE A 195 -3.79 -12.08 2.33
N GLU A 196 -3.64 -13.39 2.23
CA GLU A 196 -3.60 -14.31 3.36
C GLU A 196 -2.16 -14.78 3.52
N ILE A 197 -1.64 -14.80 4.75
CA ILE A 197 -0.24 -15.15 5.04
C ILE A 197 -0.20 -16.31 6.02
N GLN A 198 0.69 -17.27 5.76
CA GLN A 198 0.87 -18.45 6.58
C GLN A 198 1.37 -18.10 7.99
N ASP A 199 0.54 -18.39 8.98
CA ASP A 199 0.70 -18.02 10.39
C ASP A 199 2.03 -18.45 11.03
N SER A 200 2.58 -19.60 10.64
CA SER A 200 3.82 -20.14 11.18
C SER A 200 5.04 -19.28 10.85
N PHE A 201 5.06 -18.61 9.70
CA PHE A 201 6.17 -17.72 9.33
C PHE A 201 6.07 -16.39 10.08
N VAL A 202 4.86 -15.87 10.26
CA VAL A 202 4.63 -14.67 11.06
C VAL A 202 5.04 -14.92 12.51
N ARG A 203 4.58 -16.01 13.14
CA ARG A 203 5.04 -16.40 14.49
C ARG A 203 6.55 -16.60 14.55
N GLY A 204 7.13 -17.21 13.51
CA GLY A 204 8.57 -17.38 13.38
C GLY A 204 9.34 -16.05 13.39
N LEU A 205 8.83 -15.02 12.72
CA LEU A 205 9.41 -13.68 12.73
C LEU A 205 9.41 -13.06 14.14
N GLU A 206 8.32 -13.23 14.88
CA GLU A 206 8.19 -12.69 16.24
C GLU A 206 9.20 -13.32 17.22
N VAL A 207 9.42 -14.64 17.13
CA VAL A 207 10.23 -15.37 18.12
C VAL A 207 11.69 -15.61 17.69
N SER A 208 12.02 -15.45 16.41
CA SER A 208 13.37 -15.78 15.92
C SER A 208 14.44 -14.76 16.33
N THR A 209 15.65 -15.29 16.53
CA THR A 209 16.86 -14.51 16.81
C THR A 209 17.90 -14.64 15.70
N GLY A 210 18.20 -15.85 15.21
CA GLY A 210 19.24 -16.09 14.20
C GLY A 210 18.76 -16.17 12.74
N THR A 211 17.46 -16.39 12.50
CA THR A 211 16.88 -16.48 11.15
C THR A 211 15.96 -15.31 10.83
N ARG A 212 15.95 -14.28 11.68
CA ARG A 212 14.95 -13.22 11.67
C ARG A 212 14.93 -12.47 10.34
N GLU A 213 16.10 -12.06 9.86
CA GLU A 213 16.26 -11.30 8.64
C GLU A 213 15.86 -12.13 7.43
N ALA A 214 16.20 -13.42 7.42
CA ALA A 214 15.79 -14.34 6.37
C ALA A 214 14.26 -14.56 6.35
N THR A 215 13.63 -14.69 7.53
CA THR A 215 12.17 -14.80 7.65
C THR A 215 11.47 -13.51 7.26
N ALA A 216 12.00 -12.35 7.66
CA ALA A 216 11.48 -11.04 7.25
C ALA A 216 11.57 -10.89 5.72
N PHE A 217 12.70 -11.24 5.12
CA PHE A 217 12.89 -11.16 3.68
C PHE A 217 11.93 -12.10 2.92
N LEU A 218 11.76 -13.33 3.40
CA LEU A 218 10.75 -14.26 2.86
C LEU A 218 9.35 -13.62 2.90
N LEU A 219 8.93 -13.09 4.04
CA LEU A 219 7.60 -12.48 4.20
C LEU A 219 7.40 -11.24 3.33
N VAL A 220 8.41 -10.36 3.20
CA VAL A 220 8.34 -9.20 2.30
C VAL A 220 8.14 -9.66 0.86
N VAL A 221 8.95 -10.60 0.38
CA VAL A 221 8.85 -11.09 -1.00
C VAL A 221 7.51 -11.79 -1.22
N THR A 222 7.04 -12.61 -0.28
CA THR A 222 5.70 -13.22 -0.33
C THR A 222 4.61 -12.15 -0.42
N LEU A 223 4.65 -11.09 0.37
CA LEU A 223 3.63 -10.03 0.29
C LEU A 223 3.63 -9.30 -1.07
N LEU A 224 4.80 -9.09 -1.67
CA LEU A 224 4.93 -8.50 -3.00
C LEU A 224 4.51 -9.47 -4.12
N HIS A 225 4.76 -10.76 -3.95
CA HIS A 225 4.26 -11.84 -4.79
C HIS A 225 2.73 -11.81 -4.80
N GLU A 226 2.09 -11.83 -3.63
CA GLU A 226 0.63 -11.79 -3.53
C GLU A 226 0.05 -10.46 -4.05
N LEU A 227 0.72 -9.33 -3.81
CA LEU A 227 0.32 -8.05 -4.39
C LEU A 227 0.40 -8.05 -5.93
N THR A 228 1.29 -8.85 -6.50
CA THR A 228 1.41 -8.99 -7.95
C THR A 228 0.16 -9.63 -8.53
N HIS A 229 -0.32 -10.71 -7.91
CA HIS A 229 -1.60 -11.36 -8.25
C HIS A 229 -2.78 -10.42 -8.09
N TYR A 230 -2.81 -9.68 -6.98
CA TYR A 230 -3.84 -8.67 -6.72
C TYR A 230 -3.87 -7.62 -7.83
N GLY A 231 -2.71 -7.02 -8.13
CA GLY A 231 -2.60 -5.93 -9.09
C GLY A 231 -2.78 -6.37 -10.53
N ALA A 232 -2.41 -7.60 -10.89
CA ALA A 232 -2.58 -8.14 -12.24
C ALA A 232 -4.06 -8.21 -12.64
N VAL A 233 -4.93 -8.67 -11.73
CA VAL A 233 -6.38 -8.70 -11.95
C VAL A 233 -6.93 -7.28 -12.13
N ASP A 234 -6.54 -6.34 -11.27
CA ASP A 234 -6.92 -4.92 -11.39
C ASP A 234 -6.38 -4.29 -12.69
N GLY A 235 -5.22 -4.73 -13.16
CA GLY A 235 -4.59 -4.34 -14.42
C GLY A 235 -5.18 -5.04 -15.66
N GLY A 236 -6.29 -5.77 -15.51
CA GLY A 236 -7.01 -6.43 -16.60
C GLY A 236 -6.35 -7.71 -17.11
N ARG A 237 -5.41 -8.29 -16.36
CA ARG A 237 -4.82 -9.59 -16.68
C ARG A 237 -5.49 -10.69 -15.88
N ASN A 238 -5.77 -11.78 -16.56
CA ASN A 238 -6.18 -13.02 -15.92
C ASN A 238 -5.00 -13.97 -15.94
N GLU A 239 -4.70 -14.52 -14.78
CA GLU A 239 -3.72 -15.56 -14.65
C GLU A 239 -4.28 -16.89 -15.18
N SER A 240 -3.49 -17.58 -16.01
CA SER A 240 -3.80 -18.95 -16.40
C SER A 240 -3.20 -19.90 -15.35
N ARG A 241 -3.65 -21.15 -15.25
CA ARG A 241 -3.04 -22.14 -14.33
C ARG A 241 -1.54 -22.40 -14.57
N ILE A 242 -0.98 -21.90 -15.66
CA ILE A 242 0.40 -22.12 -16.09
C ILE A 242 1.26 -20.86 -15.85
N ASP A 243 0.64 -19.68 -15.84
CA ASP A 243 1.31 -18.42 -15.54
C ASP A 243 1.17 -18.18 -14.05
N GLU A 244 2.27 -17.89 -13.37
CA GLU A 244 2.26 -17.54 -11.94
C GLU A 244 3.04 -16.23 -11.83
N PHE A 245 2.31 -15.11 -11.86
CA PHE A 245 2.85 -13.77 -11.95
C PHE A 245 3.73 -13.42 -10.74
N GLY A 246 3.41 -13.97 -9.56
CA GLY A 246 4.21 -13.81 -8.36
C GLY A 246 5.57 -14.49 -8.48
N ASP A 247 5.61 -15.71 -8.99
CA ASP A 247 6.82 -16.47 -9.27
C ASP A 247 7.67 -15.80 -10.37
N ASP A 248 7.03 -15.26 -11.40
CA ASP A 248 7.72 -14.48 -12.45
C ASP A 248 8.32 -13.19 -11.88
N PHE A 249 7.58 -12.50 -11.01
CA PHE A 249 8.09 -11.37 -10.23
C PHE A 249 9.33 -11.78 -9.42
N GLU A 250 9.26 -12.89 -8.68
CA GLU A 250 10.37 -13.39 -7.87
C GLU A 250 11.59 -13.76 -8.72
N ARG A 251 11.39 -14.48 -9.82
CA ARG A 251 12.46 -14.82 -10.77
C ARG A 251 13.10 -13.56 -11.34
N GLU A 252 12.32 -12.52 -11.61
CA GLU A 252 12.85 -11.27 -12.11
C GLU A 252 13.68 -10.51 -11.07
N ILE A 253 13.30 -10.51 -9.80
CA ILE A 253 14.01 -9.76 -8.74
C ILE A 253 15.13 -10.56 -8.05
N LEU A 254 15.04 -11.89 -8.02
CA LEU A 254 15.95 -12.79 -7.28
C LEU A 254 16.66 -13.83 -8.17
N GLY A 255 16.23 -13.99 -9.43
CA GLY A 255 16.74 -15.03 -10.33
C GLY A 255 16.17 -16.43 -10.05
N THR A 256 15.30 -16.58 -9.05
CA THR A 256 14.66 -17.85 -8.66
C THR A 256 13.50 -17.56 -7.69
N THR A 257 12.61 -18.54 -7.47
CA THR A 257 11.53 -18.46 -6.47
C THR A 257 12.13 -18.53 -5.05
N ILE A 258 11.67 -17.67 -4.15
CA ILE A 258 12.05 -17.69 -2.75
C ILE A 258 11.28 -18.79 -2.01
N ILE A 259 12.02 -19.56 -1.21
CA ILE A 259 11.46 -20.56 -0.30
C ILE A 259 12.19 -20.45 1.03
N ARG A 260 11.61 -21.03 2.08
CA ARG A 260 12.22 -21.06 3.43
C ARG A 260 13.71 -21.46 3.40
N ASP A 261 14.05 -22.48 2.62
CA ASP A 261 15.39 -23.07 2.63
C ASP A 261 16.44 -22.21 1.88
N ASN A 262 16.01 -21.28 1.02
CA ASN A 262 16.92 -20.40 0.27
C ASN A 262 16.86 -18.93 0.67
N ALA A 263 15.86 -18.50 1.47
CA ALA A 263 15.61 -17.09 1.79
C ALA A 263 16.83 -16.35 2.35
N GLY A 264 17.57 -16.96 3.28
CA GLY A 264 18.77 -16.34 3.86
C GLY A 264 19.90 -16.14 2.83
N ARG A 265 20.09 -17.10 1.92
CA ARG A 265 21.06 -16.99 0.83
C ARG A 265 20.63 -15.91 -0.17
N LEU A 266 19.34 -15.86 -0.52
CA LEU A 266 18.81 -14.88 -1.46
C LEU A 266 18.88 -13.46 -0.91
N LEU A 267 18.62 -13.26 0.39
CA LEU A 267 18.81 -11.96 1.05
C LEU A 267 20.25 -11.45 0.87
N VAL A 268 21.26 -12.30 1.14
CA VAL A 268 22.66 -11.93 0.97
C VAL A 268 23.00 -11.61 -0.50
N GLN A 269 22.39 -12.33 -1.46
CA GLN A 269 22.58 -12.05 -2.89
C GLN A 269 21.91 -10.75 -3.31
N PHE A 270 20.68 -10.51 -2.86
CA PHE A 270 19.92 -9.29 -3.15
C PHE A 270 20.65 -8.04 -2.69
N ASN A 271 21.29 -8.09 -1.52
CA ASN A 271 22.05 -6.97 -0.95
C ASN A 271 23.41 -6.71 -1.63
N LYS A 272 23.88 -7.61 -2.50
CA LYS A 272 25.12 -7.41 -3.27
C LYS A 272 24.89 -6.76 -4.63
N LEU A 273 23.64 -6.79 -5.10
CA LEU A 273 23.25 -6.32 -6.43
C LEU A 273 22.66 -4.91 -6.42
N ASN A 274 22.39 -4.36 -5.23
CA ASN A 274 21.85 -3.03 -4.99
C ASN A 274 22.78 -2.29 -4.03
#